data_AF-A0A7S4RC95-F1
#
_entry.id   AF-A0A7S4RC95-F1
#
_cell.length_a   1.000
_cell.length_b   1.000
_cell.length_c   1.000
_cell.angle_alpha   90.00
_cell.angle_beta   90.00
_cell.angle_gamma   90.00
#
_symmetry.space_group_name_H-M   'P 1'
#
loop_
_entity.id
_entity.type
_entity.pdbx_description
1 polymer ?
#
loop_
_entity_poly.entity_id
_entity_poly.type
_entity_poly.pdbx_seq_one_letter_code
_entity_poly.pdbx_strand_id
1 'polypeptide(L)'
;MKHPFSTSLLPFLSSFFSLLKTTDASCVVRPPDKNEVCLGFWETKPSCPADYERIKYGSCGCKWGFCTKSYYKCKGIPKCCDGWSGGSSCNKPICTNGCNSGVCISPKSCDCPDGYSGSSCEIAPLPSVEKLTVLTLNFACRDVAPFSACDNCQTRFKLLAAAFANESSVEGLPDLDSVDVILAQELGTDKNNFAQISSALQDRGFKYNTGDPSPTPSDIICDDPLLFDIDDKQIGSALSGLESGGLVTWSRYPIIDTHAQNWCAHSLPVPAGYLLTLLDVAGRAITVINLHAMAEFDFGLEDSAEDVRTYQFGELSGLAKTVSDSFHGDKIPFSVVLGGDFNEDAYSRESQAPDPNCGLISSTLVERKFSSVGLDIHDACGSNVIGEATWDTTKNDLADRFSDGSAHQVLDYLIQYSSSHSGESPKNIVGVLKSKVAWNGKFCEDTFSGHTFTDTAYALSDHNTVTATFQLPQGEANSNVNAALAAFNNAIDSWTNGKLADNAACGQEDSLCFDDSDCCSKDYSWTFEGQHCDGIYCKPCNELGGPCGTQIKGSECCGYYDYSSGLGAHCELFFSGGPKCIQKFDSGASCLFNEECQSLRCNWFRCD
;
A
#
# COMPACT_ATOMS: atom_id res chain seq x y z
N MET A 1 4.91 46.23 -19.92
CA MET A 1 3.51 46.55 -19.59
C MET A 1 3.31 46.38 -18.09
N LYS A 2 3.81 47.32 -17.28
CA LYS A 2 3.02 48.13 -16.32
C LYS A 2 1.52 48.21 -16.59
N HIS A 3 0.67 47.67 -15.72
CA HIS A 3 -0.02 48.45 -14.67
C HIS A 3 -0.74 47.55 -13.64
N PRO A 4 -0.93 48.04 -12.39
CA PRO A 4 -1.40 47.33 -11.19
C PRO A 4 -2.81 47.79 -10.74
N PHE A 5 -3.26 47.40 -9.53
CA PHE A 5 -4.33 47.93 -8.63
C PHE A 5 -5.07 46.72 -8.00
N SER A 6 -5.45 46.64 -6.72
CA SER A 6 -5.62 47.64 -5.66
C SER A 6 -5.64 46.96 -4.27
N THR A 7 -5.04 47.62 -3.29
CA THR A 7 -5.12 47.38 -1.85
C THR A 7 -6.18 48.27 -1.19
N SER A 8 -6.79 47.80 -0.08
CA SER A 8 -7.42 48.60 1.00
C SER A 8 -7.52 47.70 2.25
N LEU A 9 -6.76 47.87 3.36
CA LEU A 9 -6.95 48.81 4.50
C LEU A 9 -8.42 48.84 4.99
N LEU A 10 -8.83 48.58 6.24
CA LEU A 10 -8.30 48.98 7.58
C LEU A 10 -9.16 48.30 8.72
N PRO A 11 -9.01 48.58 10.05
CA PRO A 11 -8.65 47.61 11.09
C PRO A 11 -9.70 47.41 12.22
N PHE A 12 -9.47 46.46 13.14
CA PHE A 12 -9.98 46.54 14.52
C PHE A 12 -8.98 45.97 15.56
N LEU A 13 -8.40 46.89 16.34
CA LEU A 13 -7.95 46.72 17.73
C LEU A 13 -9.18 46.34 18.60
N SER A 14 -9.18 45.66 19.74
CA SER A 14 -8.18 45.34 20.79
C SER A 14 -8.88 44.47 21.83
N SER A 15 -8.09 43.80 22.68
CA SER A 15 -8.36 43.37 24.08
C SER A 15 -8.24 41.86 24.30
N PHE A 16 -7.60 41.31 25.33
CA PHE A 16 -6.72 41.79 26.40
C PHE A 16 -6.13 40.52 27.08
N PHE A 17 -4.81 40.52 27.32
CA PHE A 17 -4.03 39.85 28.37
C PHE A 17 -4.28 38.41 28.89
N SER A 18 -3.14 37.70 28.93
CA SER A 18 -2.61 36.91 30.07
C SER A 18 -2.82 35.38 30.06
N LEU A 19 -1.76 34.64 29.73
CA LEU A 19 -1.39 33.44 30.48
C LEU A 19 0.14 33.26 30.46
N LEU A 20 0.78 33.52 31.59
CA LEU A 20 2.16 33.09 31.89
C LEU A 20 2.10 32.15 33.09
N LYS A 21 2.66 30.96 32.89
CA LYS A 21 3.45 30.11 33.80
C LYS A 21 2.82 29.65 35.12
N THR A 22 2.99 28.35 35.38
CA THR A 22 3.80 27.79 36.49
C THR A 22 3.81 26.25 36.33
N THR A 23 4.93 25.63 35.95
CA THR A 23 5.99 24.99 36.77
C THR A 23 5.56 23.70 37.47
N ASP A 24 6.11 22.59 36.97
CA ASP A 24 6.33 21.33 37.67
C ASP A 24 7.07 21.54 38.99
N ALA A 25 6.63 20.82 40.04
CA ALA A 25 7.42 20.64 41.25
C ALA A 25 7.29 19.20 41.76
N SER A 26 8.45 18.55 41.80
CA SER A 26 8.74 17.19 42.19
C SER A 26 8.58 16.97 43.71
N CYS A 27 8.11 15.78 44.09
CA CYS A 27 8.02 15.34 45.48
C CYS A 27 9.40 15.00 46.06
N VAL A 28 9.74 15.56 47.23
CA VAL A 28 10.86 15.13 48.07
C VAL A 28 10.31 14.42 49.29
N VAL A 29 10.74 13.17 49.51
CA VAL A 29 10.42 12.34 50.67
C VAL A 29 11.33 12.68 51.86
N ARG A 30 10.75 12.90 53.05
CA ARG A 30 11.42 12.67 54.35
C ARG A 30 10.43 12.11 55.40
N PRO A 31 10.91 11.32 56.40
CA PRO A 31 10.08 10.45 57.23
C PRO A 31 9.89 11.04 58.68
N PRO A 32 9.23 10.35 59.64
CA PRO A 32 8.03 10.84 60.32
C PRO A 32 8.30 11.38 61.74
N ASP A 33 7.50 12.36 62.19
CA ASP A 33 6.98 12.38 63.58
C ASP A 33 5.88 13.44 63.80
N LYS A 34 4.68 12.90 64.08
CA LYS A 34 3.60 13.35 64.98
C LYS A 34 2.84 14.67 64.74
N ASN A 35 1.52 14.47 64.68
CA ASN A 35 0.37 15.39 64.70
C ASN A 35 -0.06 15.94 63.33
N GLU A 36 -0.88 15.14 62.65
CA GLU A 36 -1.57 15.45 61.40
C GLU A 36 -2.42 16.72 61.51
N VAL A 37 -2.09 17.71 60.68
CA VAL A 37 -3.01 18.76 60.24
C VAL A 37 -3.32 18.45 58.77
N CYS A 38 -4.51 17.94 58.48
CA CYS A 38 -4.97 17.78 57.10
C CYS A 38 -5.27 19.16 56.49
N LEU A 39 -4.31 19.74 55.77
CA LEU A 39 -4.57 20.82 54.82
C LEU A 39 -5.03 20.22 53.50
N GLY A 40 -6.32 19.87 53.42
CA GLY A 40 -6.97 19.56 52.15
C GLY A 40 -7.27 20.84 51.37
N PHE A 41 -6.68 20.95 50.18
CA PHE A 41 -7.12 21.88 49.14
C PHE A 41 -8.60 21.59 48.82
N TRP A 42 -9.48 22.56 49.04
CA TRP A 42 -10.86 22.48 48.58
C TRP A 42 -10.96 23.12 47.21
N GLU A 43 -11.23 22.30 46.19
CA GLU A 43 -11.91 22.75 44.98
C GLU A 43 -13.19 23.52 45.37
N THR A 44 -13.48 24.58 44.61
CA THR A 44 -14.60 25.49 44.83
C THR A 44 -15.93 24.73 44.95
N LYS A 45 -16.53 24.72 46.15
CA LYS A 45 -17.87 24.16 46.38
C LYS A 45 -18.93 24.94 45.58
N PRO A 46 -19.97 24.28 45.03
CA PRO A 46 -21.06 24.97 44.36
C PRO A 46 -21.74 25.96 45.30
N SER A 47 -22.02 27.16 44.79
CA SER A 47 -22.74 28.21 45.51
C SER A 47 -24.16 27.73 45.82
N CYS A 48 -24.50 27.75 47.10
CA CYS A 48 -25.87 27.56 47.54
C CYS A 48 -26.61 28.91 47.51
N PRO A 49 -27.95 28.92 47.45
CA PRO A 49 -28.73 30.16 47.45
C PRO A 49 -28.37 31.06 48.65
N ALA A 50 -28.35 32.38 48.43
CA ALA A 50 -27.74 33.40 49.30
C ALA A 50 -28.47 33.68 50.63
N ASP A 51 -29.44 32.84 51.03
CA ASP A 51 -30.48 33.25 51.98
C ASP A 51 -30.28 32.69 53.41
N TYR A 52 -29.11 32.14 53.76
CA TYR A 52 -28.90 31.53 55.09
C TYR A 52 -27.55 31.87 55.75
N GLU A 53 -27.64 32.32 57.00
CA GLU A 53 -26.53 32.72 57.87
C GLU A 53 -25.92 31.50 58.61
N ARG A 54 -24.58 31.48 58.74
CA ARG A 54 -23.79 30.33 59.23
C ARG A 54 -23.58 30.41 60.75
N ILE A 55 -24.18 29.50 61.54
CA ILE A 55 -23.92 29.39 63.00
C ILE A 55 -23.14 28.11 63.35
N LYS A 56 -22.01 28.29 64.07
CA LYS A 56 -21.04 27.29 64.52
C LYS A 56 -21.63 26.27 65.52
N TYR A 57 -21.08 25.04 65.49
CA TYR A 57 -21.25 23.86 66.39
C TYR A 57 -22.36 22.84 66.10
N GLY A 58 -21.98 21.71 65.51
CA GLY A 58 -22.80 20.48 65.40
C GLY A 58 -22.49 19.72 64.12
N SER A 59 -21.94 18.52 64.23
CA SER A 59 -21.56 17.66 63.09
C SER A 59 -22.80 17.16 62.34
N CYS A 60 -23.06 17.75 61.17
CA CYS A 60 -24.00 17.18 60.18
C CYS A 60 -23.25 16.18 59.30
N GLY A 61 -23.74 14.94 59.24
CA GLY A 61 -23.24 13.88 58.35
C GLY A 61 -23.71 13.99 56.89
N CYS A 62 -24.08 15.19 56.42
CA CYS A 62 -24.47 15.42 55.02
C CYS A 62 -23.27 15.97 54.25
N LYS A 63 -22.75 15.19 53.29
CA LYS A 63 -21.59 15.60 52.49
C LYS A 63 -21.97 16.71 51.47
N TRP A 64 -23.18 16.66 50.92
CA TRP A 64 -23.68 17.57 49.86
C TRP A 64 -25.16 17.99 50.01
N GLY A 65 -25.62 18.21 51.24
CA GLY A 65 -26.98 18.66 51.53
C GLY A 65 -27.07 19.44 52.85
N PHE A 66 -28.19 20.12 53.09
CA PHE A 66 -28.43 20.91 54.30
C PHE A 66 -29.28 20.15 55.33
N CYS A 67 -28.84 20.18 56.59
CA CYS A 67 -29.69 19.88 57.74
C CYS A 67 -29.85 21.16 58.58
N THR A 68 -31.09 21.55 58.86
CA THR A 68 -31.39 22.61 59.84
C THR A 68 -31.57 21.99 61.23
N LYS A 69 -30.97 22.62 62.25
CA LYS A 69 -30.77 22.05 63.60
C LYS A 69 -32.03 21.78 64.43
N SER A 70 -31.97 20.63 65.11
CA SER A 70 -32.46 20.19 66.45
C SER A 70 -33.83 20.51 67.06
N TYR A 71 -34.72 21.35 66.52
CA TYR A 71 -36.07 21.51 67.12
C TYR A 71 -37.27 21.35 66.19
N TYR A 72 -37.06 20.94 64.94
CA TYR A 72 -38.15 20.57 64.04
C TYR A 72 -37.89 19.21 63.40
N LYS A 73 -38.84 18.28 63.58
CA LYS A 73 -39.00 17.15 62.65
C LYS A 73 -39.26 17.76 61.27
N CYS A 74 -38.38 17.54 60.29
CA CYS A 74 -38.79 17.72 58.90
C CYS A 74 -39.96 16.77 58.65
N LYS A 75 -41.15 17.34 58.42
CA LYS A 75 -42.25 16.61 57.80
C LYS A 75 -41.94 16.52 56.30
N GLY A 76 -40.86 15.80 55.96
CA GLY A 76 -40.35 15.74 54.59
C GLY A 76 -38.87 15.37 54.50
N ILE A 77 -38.51 14.73 53.37
CA ILE A 77 -37.17 14.23 53.05
C ILE A 77 -36.21 15.43 52.88
N PRO A 78 -34.96 15.38 53.39
CA PRO A 78 -33.97 16.44 53.19
C PRO A 78 -33.81 16.80 51.71
N LYS A 79 -33.79 18.09 51.39
CA LYS A 79 -33.60 18.56 50.01
C LYS A 79 -32.11 18.60 49.69
N CYS A 80 -31.66 17.74 48.78
CA CYS A 80 -30.28 17.72 48.30
C CYS A 80 -29.95 18.95 47.44
N CYS A 81 -28.66 19.29 47.32
CA CYS A 81 -28.21 20.28 46.35
C CYS A 81 -28.55 19.85 44.92
N ASP A 82 -28.70 20.81 44.01
CA ASP A 82 -29.04 20.54 42.62
C ASP A 82 -28.06 19.55 42.00
N GLY A 83 -28.59 18.52 41.35
CA GLY A 83 -27.81 17.43 40.77
C GLY A 83 -27.40 16.31 41.75
N TRP A 84 -27.88 16.29 43.00
CA TRP A 84 -27.61 15.22 43.97
C TRP A 84 -28.89 14.58 44.53
N SER A 85 -28.78 13.30 44.90
CA SER A 85 -29.85 12.43 45.43
C SER A 85 -29.31 11.46 46.49
N GLY A 86 -30.13 10.52 46.96
CA GLY A 86 -29.75 9.53 47.98
C GLY A 86 -30.47 9.68 49.32
N GLY A 87 -31.70 10.20 49.34
CA GLY A 87 -32.49 10.35 50.56
C GLY A 87 -31.84 11.33 51.54
N SER A 88 -31.69 10.93 52.80
CA SER A 88 -31.15 11.81 53.85
C SER A 88 -29.64 12.05 53.78
N SER A 89 -28.88 11.30 52.97
CA SER A 89 -27.42 11.43 52.89
C SER A 89 -26.92 12.27 51.71
N CYS A 90 -27.75 12.54 50.70
CA CYS A 90 -27.40 13.34 49.51
C CYS A 90 -26.04 12.97 48.88
N ASN A 91 -25.75 11.67 48.79
CA ASN A 91 -24.44 11.15 48.38
C ASN A 91 -24.42 10.49 47.00
N LYS A 92 -25.54 10.51 46.26
CA LYS A 92 -25.64 9.94 44.91
C LYS A 92 -25.80 11.06 43.88
N PRO A 93 -24.81 11.33 43.01
CA PRO A 93 -24.96 12.33 41.97
C PRO A 93 -26.04 11.93 40.96
N ILE A 94 -26.64 12.92 40.31
CA ILE A 94 -27.65 12.77 39.26
C ILE A 94 -26.99 13.16 37.93
N CYS A 95 -26.87 12.20 37.04
CA CYS A 95 -26.48 12.41 35.65
C CYS A 95 -27.76 12.46 34.82
N THR A 96 -28.10 13.65 34.28
CA THR A 96 -29.42 13.92 33.66
C THR A 96 -29.76 12.95 32.53
N ASN A 97 -28.74 12.50 31.77
CA ASN A 97 -28.89 11.55 30.66
C ASN A 97 -28.54 10.10 31.06
N GLY A 98 -28.27 9.86 32.35
CA GLY A 98 -27.63 8.63 32.82
C GLY A 98 -26.15 8.54 32.45
N CYS A 99 -25.52 7.45 32.85
CA CYS A 99 -24.22 7.00 32.37
C CYS A 99 -24.47 5.59 31.85
N ASN A 100 -24.61 5.41 30.54
CA ASN A 100 -25.07 4.18 29.91
C ASN A 100 -24.23 2.98 30.36
N SER A 101 -22.94 2.99 30.01
CA SER A 101 -21.98 1.96 30.40
C SER A 101 -21.12 2.36 31.60
N GLY A 102 -21.24 3.60 32.11
CA GLY A 102 -20.39 4.15 33.16
C GLY A 102 -21.06 4.38 34.51
N VAL A 103 -20.32 5.01 35.43
CA VAL A 103 -20.78 5.35 36.77
C VAL A 103 -20.87 6.87 36.92
N CYS A 104 -22.00 7.36 37.43
CA CYS A 104 -22.15 8.80 37.72
C CYS A 104 -21.29 9.16 38.94
N ILE A 105 -20.24 9.94 38.73
CA ILE A 105 -19.29 10.35 39.79
C ILE A 105 -19.53 11.78 40.29
N SER A 106 -20.18 12.61 39.47
CA SER A 106 -20.64 13.95 39.86
C SER A 106 -21.83 14.39 38.99
N PRO A 107 -22.56 15.45 39.35
CA PRO A 107 -23.68 15.92 38.53
C PRO A 107 -23.25 16.20 37.10
N LYS A 108 -23.93 15.58 36.13
CA LYS A 108 -23.62 15.66 34.69
C LYS A 108 -22.24 15.12 34.28
N SER A 109 -21.57 14.34 35.13
CA SER A 109 -20.27 13.74 34.82
C SER A 109 -20.28 12.25 35.09
N CYS A 110 -19.91 11.48 34.06
CA CYS A 110 -19.75 10.04 34.13
C CYS A 110 -18.28 9.67 34.17
N ASP A 111 -17.97 8.60 34.90
CA ASP A 111 -16.73 7.85 34.81
C ASP A 111 -17.01 6.66 33.87
N CYS A 112 -16.38 6.67 32.70
CA CYS A 112 -16.63 5.67 31.66
C CYS A 112 -15.65 4.51 31.83
N PRO A 113 -16.09 3.25 31.62
CA PRO A 113 -15.16 2.12 31.53
C PRO A 113 -14.20 2.31 30.38
N ASP A 114 -13.07 1.60 30.42
CA ASP A 114 -12.06 1.64 29.37
C ASP A 114 -12.69 1.47 27.97
N GLY A 115 -12.33 2.39 27.08
CA GLY A 115 -12.80 2.42 25.70
C GLY A 115 -14.16 3.08 25.46
N TYR A 116 -14.97 3.36 26.50
CA TYR A 116 -16.20 4.12 26.35
C TYR A 116 -15.94 5.63 26.45
N SER A 117 -16.62 6.42 25.63
CA SER A 117 -16.53 7.88 25.64
C SER A 117 -17.90 8.56 25.45
N GLY A 118 -17.91 9.89 25.45
CA GLY A 118 -19.13 10.69 25.42
C GLY A 118 -19.59 11.15 26.80
N SER A 119 -20.54 12.08 26.82
CA SER A 119 -20.99 12.74 28.06
C SER A 119 -21.75 11.81 29.02
N SER A 120 -22.25 10.69 28.49
CA SER A 120 -22.99 9.64 29.18
C SER A 120 -22.42 8.24 28.88
N CYS A 121 -21.17 8.12 28.43
CA CYS A 121 -20.55 6.86 28.02
C CYS A 121 -21.36 6.10 26.94
N GLU A 122 -21.96 6.86 26.02
CA GLU A 122 -22.79 6.37 24.90
C GLU A 122 -21.99 5.90 23.70
N ILE A 123 -20.72 6.30 23.60
CA ILE A 123 -19.83 5.91 22.53
C ILE A 123 -19.06 4.68 23.01
N ALA A 124 -19.40 3.50 22.48
CA ALA A 124 -18.69 2.27 22.76
C ALA A 124 -17.28 2.27 22.14
N PRO A 125 -16.32 1.51 22.71
CA PRO A 125 -15.06 1.25 22.03
C PRO A 125 -15.35 0.59 20.68
N LEU A 126 -14.58 0.97 19.67
CA LEU A 126 -14.57 0.23 18.42
C LEU A 126 -14.17 -1.22 18.73
N PRO A 127 -14.82 -2.22 18.10
CA PRO A 127 -14.39 -3.60 18.25
C PRO A 127 -12.90 -3.68 17.94
N SER A 128 -12.17 -4.45 18.75
CA SER A 128 -10.73 -4.67 18.54
C SER A 128 -10.55 -5.46 17.25
N VAL A 129 -10.34 -4.74 16.15
CA VAL A 129 -9.94 -5.35 14.89
C VAL A 129 -8.47 -5.67 15.02
N GLU A 130 -8.13 -6.95 15.15
CA GLU A 130 -6.74 -7.42 15.27
C GLU A 130 -6.16 -7.86 13.93
N LYS A 131 -7.02 -8.08 12.94
CA LYS A 131 -6.65 -8.63 11.64
C LYS A 131 -7.35 -7.91 10.51
N LEU A 132 -6.72 -7.95 9.34
CA LEU A 132 -7.29 -7.51 8.08
C LEU A 132 -7.24 -8.69 7.10
N THR A 133 -8.37 -9.09 6.56
CA THR A 133 -8.43 -10.12 5.52
C THR A 133 -8.62 -9.47 4.16
N VAL A 134 -7.64 -9.67 3.28
CA VAL A 134 -7.63 -9.10 1.92
C VAL A 134 -7.84 -10.24 0.92
N LEU A 135 -8.70 -9.99 -0.06
CA LEU A 135 -8.90 -10.83 -1.24
C LEU A 135 -8.34 -10.08 -2.46
N THR A 136 -7.56 -10.76 -3.29
CA THR A 136 -7.21 -10.27 -4.63
C THR A 136 -7.78 -11.19 -5.71
N LEU A 137 -8.21 -10.58 -6.81
CA LEU A 137 -8.72 -11.29 -7.98
C LEU A 137 -8.43 -10.54 -9.29
N ASN A 138 -7.79 -11.23 -10.23
CA ASN A 138 -7.74 -10.79 -11.61
C ASN A 138 -9.02 -11.24 -12.32
N PHE A 139 -9.75 -10.31 -12.96
CA PHE A 139 -10.96 -10.63 -13.71
C PHE A 139 -10.69 -11.09 -15.14
N ALA A 140 -9.51 -10.81 -15.68
CA ALA A 140 -9.04 -11.19 -17.01
C ALA A 140 -10.12 -11.09 -18.08
N CYS A 141 -10.77 -9.94 -18.13
CA CYS A 141 -11.83 -9.67 -19.09
C CYS A 141 -11.73 -8.23 -19.54
N ARG A 142 -11.49 -8.06 -20.82
CA ARG A 142 -11.08 -6.79 -21.39
C ARG A 142 -12.21 -6.12 -22.18
N ASP A 143 -13.26 -6.84 -22.58
CA ASP A 143 -14.46 -6.33 -23.29
C ASP A 143 -14.16 -5.31 -24.42
N VAL A 144 -13.01 -5.46 -25.06
CA VAL A 144 -12.46 -4.52 -26.04
C VAL A 144 -12.42 -5.16 -27.41
N ALA A 145 -12.57 -4.37 -28.47
CA ALA A 145 -12.41 -4.88 -29.82
C ALA A 145 -10.92 -5.24 -30.05
N PRO A 146 -10.59 -6.42 -30.63
CA PRO A 146 -11.49 -7.39 -31.26
C PRO A 146 -12.07 -8.48 -30.33
N PHE A 147 -11.65 -8.56 -29.06
CA PHE A 147 -11.99 -9.63 -28.11
C PHE A 147 -13.41 -9.60 -27.54
N SER A 148 -14.12 -8.48 -27.59
CA SER A 148 -15.49 -8.34 -27.03
C SER A 148 -16.48 -9.41 -27.52
N ALA A 149 -16.26 -9.96 -28.72
CA ALA A 149 -17.08 -11.03 -29.28
C ALA A 149 -16.76 -12.44 -28.74
N CYS A 150 -15.67 -12.63 -28.00
CA CYS A 150 -15.19 -13.93 -27.55
C CYS A 150 -14.57 -13.99 -26.13
N ASP A 151 -14.60 -12.89 -25.38
CA ASP A 151 -14.14 -12.85 -23.98
C ASP A 151 -15.26 -13.21 -22.97
N ASN A 152 -16.52 -13.14 -23.42
CA ASN A 152 -17.72 -13.45 -22.62
C ASN A 152 -17.88 -12.59 -21.36
N CYS A 153 -17.33 -11.38 -21.33
CA CYS A 153 -17.32 -10.52 -20.14
C CYS A 153 -18.70 -10.33 -19.53
N GLN A 154 -19.71 -9.99 -20.33
CA GLN A 154 -21.05 -9.81 -19.80
C GLN A 154 -21.58 -11.04 -19.04
N THR A 155 -21.35 -12.25 -19.57
CA THR A 155 -21.77 -13.51 -18.92
C THR A 155 -20.99 -13.75 -17.63
N ARG A 156 -19.66 -13.61 -17.69
CA ARG A 156 -18.76 -13.81 -16.54
C ARG A 156 -19.10 -12.80 -15.42
N PHE A 157 -19.23 -11.53 -15.74
CA PHE A 157 -19.56 -10.46 -14.78
C PHE A 157 -20.92 -10.66 -14.13
N LYS A 158 -21.91 -11.15 -14.86
CA LYS A 158 -23.21 -11.50 -14.28
C LYS A 158 -23.08 -12.64 -13.26
N LEU A 159 -22.30 -13.67 -13.58
CA LEU A 159 -22.05 -14.79 -12.66
C LEU A 159 -21.22 -14.35 -11.45
N LEU A 160 -20.25 -13.44 -11.64
CA LEU A 160 -19.45 -12.85 -10.58
C LEU A 160 -20.29 -11.98 -9.65
N ALA A 161 -21.16 -11.12 -10.19
CA ALA A 161 -22.09 -10.33 -9.40
C ALA A 161 -23.02 -11.24 -8.57
N ALA A 162 -23.52 -12.34 -9.14
CA ALA A 162 -24.28 -13.34 -8.41
C ALA A 162 -23.44 -14.02 -7.29
N ALA A 163 -22.17 -14.34 -7.56
CA ALA A 163 -21.25 -14.87 -6.55
C ALA A 163 -21.07 -13.89 -5.38
N PHE A 164 -20.84 -12.61 -5.69
CA PHE A 164 -20.69 -11.57 -4.67
C PHE A 164 -21.96 -11.38 -3.86
N ALA A 165 -23.13 -11.49 -4.48
CA ALA A 165 -24.43 -11.48 -3.81
C ALA A 165 -24.74 -12.75 -2.97
N ASN A 166 -23.77 -13.66 -2.80
CA ASN A 166 -23.91 -14.93 -2.08
C ASN A 166 -24.95 -15.88 -2.69
N GLU A 167 -25.13 -15.84 -4.02
CA GLU A 167 -25.97 -16.81 -4.69
C GLU A 167 -25.26 -18.18 -4.74
N SER A 168 -26.00 -19.26 -4.47
CA SER A 168 -25.44 -20.61 -4.29
C SER A 168 -24.84 -21.24 -5.56
N SER A 169 -24.85 -20.55 -6.70
CA SER A 169 -24.44 -21.04 -8.01
C SER A 169 -22.94 -20.99 -8.26
N VAL A 170 -22.15 -20.37 -7.38
CA VAL A 170 -20.69 -20.21 -7.54
C VAL A 170 -19.96 -20.84 -6.34
N GLU A 171 -18.71 -21.27 -6.57
CA GLU A 171 -17.79 -21.78 -5.56
C GLU A 171 -16.37 -21.23 -5.77
N GLY A 172 -15.50 -21.40 -4.77
CA GLY A 172 -14.10 -20.96 -4.81
C GLY A 172 -13.84 -19.52 -4.36
N LEU A 173 -14.89 -18.72 -4.17
CA LEU A 173 -14.80 -17.45 -3.46
C LEU A 173 -14.73 -17.69 -1.94
N PRO A 174 -13.88 -16.97 -1.18
CA PRO A 174 -13.95 -17.01 0.28
C PRO A 174 -15.30 -16.50 0.79
N ASP A 175 -15.63 -16.78 2.06
CA ASP A 175 -16.75 -16.13 2.72
C ASP A 175 -16.49 -14.62 2.81
N LEU A 176 -17.18 -13.83 1.98
CA LEU A 176 -16.98 -12.38 1.92
C LEU A 176 -17.37 -11.65 3.21
N ASP A 177 -18.11 -12.28 4.13
CA ASP A 177 -18.36 -11.69 5.45
C ASP A 177 -17.11 -11.74 6.34
N SER A 178 -16.13 -12.58 5.98
CA SER A 178 -14.79 -12.61 6.57
C SER A 178 -13.75 -11.79 5.82
N VAL A 179 -14.10 -11.22 4.66
CA VAL A 179 -13.20 -10.38 3.84
C VAL A 179 -13.45 -8.92 4.14
N ASP A 180 -12.37 -8.18 4.40
CA ASP A 180 -12.40 -6.76 4.71
C ASP A 180 -12.15 -5.87 3.48
N VAL A 181 -11.22 -6.29 2.62
CA VAL A 181 -10.73 -5.54 1.46
C VAL A 181 -10.67 -6.45 0.25
N ILE A 182 -11.07 -5.94 -0.90
CA ILE A 182 -10.99 -6.62 -2.19
C ILE A 182 -10.16 -5.76 -3.14
N LEU A 183 -9.10 -6.34 -3.68
CA LEU A 183 -8.26 -5.76 -4.73
C LEU A 183 -8.61 -6.47 -6.03
N ALA A 184 -9.09 -5.74 -7.03
CA ALA A 184 -9.35 -6.32 -8.34
C ALA A 184 -8.45 -5.76 -9.43
N GLN A 185 -8.09 -6.62 -10.36
CA GLN A 185 -7.28 -6.31 -11.54
C GLN A 185 -8.03 -6.64 -12.82
N GLU A 186 -7.58 -6.05 -13.93
CA GLU A 186 -8.14 -6.23 -15.28
C GLU A 186 -9.65 -6.02 -15.40
N LEU A 187 -10.19 -5.06 -14.66
CA LEU A 187 -11.58 -4.64 -14.76
C LEU A 187 -11.83 -3.71 -15.97
N GLY A 188 -11.33 -4.08 -17.14
CA GLY A 188 -11.58 -3.37 -18.38
C GLY A 188 -12.95 -3.78 -18.94
N THR A 189 -14.01 -3.10 -18.55
CA THR A 189 -15.36 -3.50 -18.97
C THR A 189 -16.30 -2.32 -19.17
N ASP A 190 -17.42 -2.56 -19.87
CA ASP A 190 -18.52 -1.60 -19.95
C ASP A 190 -19.03 -1.18 -18.56
N LYS A 191 -19.44 0.09 -18.44
CA LYS A 191 -19.91 0.68 -17.18
C LYS A 191 -21.05 -0.11 -16.53
N ASN A 192 -21.89 -0.79 -17.30
CA ASN A 192 -22.98 -1.61 -16.75
C ASN A 192 -22.47 -2.90 -16.08
N ASN A 193 -21.40 -3.51 -16.61
CA ASN A 193 -20.79 -4.69 -16.00
C ASN A 193 -20.11 -4.30 -14.68
N PHE A 194 -19.36 -3.20 -14.68
CA PHE A 194 -18.78 -2.65 -13.46
C PHE A 194 -19.82 -2.31 -12.40
N ALA A 195 -20.93 -1.66 -12.80
CA ALA A 195 -22.01 -1.30 -11.90
C ALA A 195 -22.68 -2.52 -11.24
N GLN A 196 -22.82 -3.64 -11.96
CA GLN A 196 -23.40 -4.88 -11.40
C GLN A 196 -22.54 -5.46 -10.28
N ILE A 197 -21.22 -5.57 -10.49
CA ILE A 197 -20.28 -6.04 -9.46
C ILE A 197 -20.27 -5.09 -8.27
N SER A 198 -20.14 -3.79 -8.55
CA SER A 198 -20.12 -2.76 -7.52
C SER A 198 -21.39 -2.76 -6.68
N SER A 199 -22.57 -2.90 -7.28
CA SER A 199 -23.84 -3.00 -6.56
C SER A 199 -23.87 -4.23 -5.65
N ALA A 200 -23.47 -5.40 -6.15
CA ALA A 200 -23.47 -6.64 -5.36
C ALA A 200 -22.52 -6.55 -4.15
N LEU A 201 -21.35 -5.92 -4.30
CA LEU A 201 -20.41 -5.68 -3.21
C LEU A 201 -20.92 -4.60 -2.23
N GLN A 202 -21.53 -3.54 -2.73
CA GLN A 202 -22.13 -2.47 -1.91
C GLN A 202 -23.27 -2.99 -1.04
N ASP A 203 -24.11 -3.90 -1.57
CA ASP A 203 -25.17 -4.56 -0.80
C ASP A 203 -24.62 -5.38 0.37
N ARG A 204 -23.35 -5.79 0.29
CA ARG A 204 -22.61 -6.45 1.39
C ARG A 204 -21.82 -5.47 2.26
N GLY A 205 -21.92 -4.17 2.03
CA GLY A 205 -21.30 -3.14 2.86
C GLY A 205 -19.90 -2.72 2.43
N PHE A 206 -19.42 -3.17 1.28
CA PHE A 206 -18.18 -2.66 0.70
C PHE A 206 -18.38 -1.28 0.06
N LYS A 207 -17.32 -0.47 0.03
CA LYS A 207 -17.27 0.86 -0.58
C LYS A 207 -16.03 0.98 -1.46
N TYR A 208 -16.09 1.84 -2.46
CA TYR A 208 -14.97 2.24 -3.32
C TYR A 208 -15.14 3.73 -3.66
N ASN A 209 -14.07 4.42 -4.06
CA ASN A 209 -14.06 5.88 -4.26
C ASN A 209 -13.45 6.33 -5.60
N THR A 210 -13.00 5.43 -6.47
CA THR A 210 -12.36 5.79 -7.75
C THR A 210 -13.35 6.26 -8.83
N GLY A 211 -14.67 6.05 -8.64
CA GLY A 211 -15.69 6.36 -9.65
C GLY A 211 -15.68 5.36 -10.81
N ASP A 212 -14.60 5.33 -11.58
CA ASP A 212 -14.29 4.38 -12.65
C ASP A 212 -13.01 3.56 -12.28
N PRO A 213 -12.70 2.43 -12.96
CA PRO A 213 -11.44 1.71 -12.76
C PRO A 213 -10.22 2.56 -13.17
N SER A 214 -9.07 2.27 -12.56
CA SER A 214 -7.86 3.10 -12.64
C SER A 214 -6.61 2.24 -12.89
N PRO A 215 -5.43 2.82 -13.17
CA PRO A 215 -5.22 4.18 -13.65
C PRO A 215 -5.88 4.42 -15.01
N THR A 216 -5.93 5.67 -15.46
CA THR A 216 -6.47 6.19 -16.72
C THR A 216 -5.36 6.96 -17.44
N PRO A 217 -5.52 7.33 -18.73
CA PRO A 217 -4.51 8.11 -19.43
C PRO A 217 -4.27 9.51 -18.85
N SER A 218 -5.17 9.99 -17.98
CA SER A 218 -5.04 11.28 -17.29
C SER A 218 -4.35 11.20 -15.94
N ASP A 219 -4.14 9.99 -15.40
CA ASP A 219 -3.38 9.82 -14.17
C ASP A 219 -1.90 10.10 -14.41
N ILE A 220 -1.14 10.31 -13.33
CA ILE A 220 0.26 10.73 -13.41
C ILE A 220 1.04 9.66 -14.18
N ILE A 221 1.77 10.12 -15.19
CA ILE A 221 2.73 9.35 -15.97
C ILE A 221 4.09 9.97 -15.65
N CYS A 222 5.09 9.13 -15.45
CA CYS A 222 6.47 9.56 -15.32
C CYS A 222 6.92 10.23 -16.63
N ASP A 223 8.06 10.92 -16.61
CA ASP A 223 8.65 11.35 -17.88
C ASP A 223 8.88 10.08 -18.76
N ASP A 224 8.86 10.11 -20.10
CA ASP A 224 8.91 8.83 -20.85
C ASP A 224 10.36 8.29 -20.94
N PRO A 225 10.73 7.15 -20.30
CA PRO A 225 12.01 6.52 -20.62
C PRO A 225 11.90 5.95 -22.04
N LEU A 226 12.89 6.24 -22.89
CA LEU A 226 12.96 5.80 -24.31
C LEU A 226 13.11 4.26 -24.48
N LEU A 227 12.54 3.46 -23.58
CA LEU A 227 12.58 2.00 -23.61
C LEU A 227 11.81 1.42 -24.81
N PHE A 228 10.80 2.14 -25.33
CA PHE A 228 9.99 1.67 -26.45
C PHE A 228 9.76 2.80 -27.47
N ASP A 229 9.78 2.48 -28.75
CA ASP A 229 9.40 3.41 -29.81
C ASP A 229 7.94 3.85 -29.59
N ILE A 230 7.67 5.13 -29.84
CA ILE A 230 6.34 5.72 -29.69
C ILE A 230 5.31 5.02 -30.59
N ASP A 231 5.74 4.49 -31.73
CA ASP A 231 4.89 3.76 -32.67
C ASP A 231 4.42 2.43 -32.07
N ASP A 232 5.26 1.70 -31.34
CA ASP A 232 4.89 0.44 -30.68
C ASP A 232 3.87 0.66 -29.57
N LYS A 233 4.06 1.73 -28.77
CA LYS A 233 3.10 2.13 -27.74
C LYS A 233 1.74 2.46 -28.35
N GLN A 234 1.71 3.24 -29.44
CA GLN A 234 0.48 3.62 -30.13
C GLN A 234 -0.26 2.43 -30.76
N ILE A 235 0.47 1.50 -31.37
CA ILE A 235 -0.12 0.30 -31.99
C ILE A 235 -0.79 -0.54 -30.91
N GLY A 236 -0.12 -0.77 -29.80
CA GLY A 236 -0.78 -1.45 -28.70
C GLY A 236 -2.02 -0.67 -28.23
N SER A 237 -1.98 0.68 -28.14
CA SER A 237 -3.05 1.51 -27.53
C SER A 237 -4.33 1.34 -28.31
N ALA A 238 -4.20 1.25 -29.62
CA ALA A 238 -5.30 0.92 -30.50
C ALA A 238 -5.81 -0.53 -30.34
N LEU A 239 -4.94 -1.50 -30.06
CA LEU A 239 -5.31 -2.92 -29.95
C LEU A 239 -5.97 -3.30 -28.64
N SER A 240 -5.57 -2.64 -27.56
CA SER A 240 -6.03 -2.96 -26.23
C SER A 240 -7.37 -2.30 -25.89
N GLY A 241 -7.69 -1.13 -26.44
CA GLY A 241 -8.99 -0.49 -26.31
C GLY A 241 -9.46 -0.16 -24.88
N LEU A 242 -8.67 -0.43 -23.84
CA LEU A 242 -9.04 -0.17 -22.45
C LEU A 242 -8.82 1.32 -22.14
N GLU A 243 -9.84 1.98 -21.61
CA GLU A 243 -9.75 3.37 -21.12
C GLU A 243 -9.10 3.45 -19.73
N SER A 244 -8.78 2.31 -19.11
CA SER A 244 -8.16 2.23 -17.78
C SER A 244 -7.38 0.93 -17.59
N GLY A 245 -6.53 0.88 -16.55
CA GLY A 245 -5.81 -0.31 -16.11
C GLY A 245 -6.65 -1.31 -15.33
N GLY A 246 -7.95 -1.02 -15.13
CA GLY A 246 -8.88 -1.98 -14.56
C GLY A 246 -8.67 -2.27 -13.07
N LEU A 247 -7.99 -1.39 -12.33
CA LEU A 247 -7.76 -1.55 -10.89
C LEU A 247 -8.84 -0.87 -10.07
N VAL A 248 -9.40 -1.61 -9.12
CA VAL A 248 -10.38 -1.11 -8.14
C VAL A 248 -10.12 -1.73 -6.77
N THR A 249 -10.22 -0.90 -5.72
CA THR A 249 -10.18 -1.34 -4.33
C THR A 249 -11.55 -1.15 -3.69
N TRP A 250 -12.14 -2.24 -3.20
CA TRP A 250 -13.33 -2.20 -2.34
C TRP A 250 -12.95 -2.47 -0.89
N SER A 251 -13.56 -1.75 0.06
CA SER A 251 -13.30 -1.91 1.49
C SER A 251 -14.57 -1.82 2.32
N ARG A 252 -14.67 -2.64 3.38
CA ARG A 252 -15.67 -2.50 4.44
C ARG A 252 -15.34 -1.36 5.41
N TYR A 253 -14.07 -0.95 5.45
CA TYR A 253 -13.60 0.15 6.27
C TYR A 253 -13.69 1.49 5.52
N PRO A 254 -13.74 2.63 6.23
CA PRO A 254 -13.66 3.93 5.59
C PRO A 254 -12.40 4.06 4.72
N ILE A 255 -12.61 4.36 3.44
CA ILE A 255 -11.55 4.82 2.55
C ILE A 255 -11.36 6.31 2.80
N ILE A 256 -10.16 6.68 3.23
CA ILE A 256 -9.80 8.06 3.56
C ILE A 256 -9.34 8.80 2.32
N ASP A 257 -8.46 8.18 1.53
CA ASP A 257 -7.97 8.73 0.27
C ASP A 257 -7.47 7.64 -0.67
N THR A 258 -7.35 7.97 -1.95
CA THR A 258 -6.89 7.05 -2.99
C THR A 258 -6.05 7.78 -4.04
N HIS A 259 -4.99 7.12 -4.49
CA HIS A 259 -4.09 7.63 -5.52
C HIS A 259 -3.85 6.56 -6.59
N ALA A 260 -4.08 6.92 -7.85
CA ALA A 260 -3.78 6.08 -9.00
C ALA A 260 -2.56 6.63 -9.74
N GLN A 261 -1.69 5.75 -10.21
CA GLN A 261 -0.51 6.12 -10.99
C GLN A 261 -0.27 5.08 -12.07
N ASN A 262 0.10 5.54 -13.27
CA ASN A 262 0.62 4.67 -14.32
C ASN A 262 2.07 4.31 -14.01
N TRP A 263 2.49 3.09 -14.36
CA TRP A 263 3.88 2.68 -14.26
C TRP A 263 4.79 3.65 -15.00
N CYS A 264 5.97 3.95 -14.45
CA CYS A 264 6.98 4.72 -15.19
C CYS A 264 7.52 3.91 -16.38
N ALA A 265 7.76 2.62 -16.16
CA ALA A 265 8.19 1.69 -17.19
C ALA A 265 7.04 0.75 -17.55
N HIS A 266 6.51 0.92 -18.76
CA HIS A 266 5.61 -0.05 -19.37
C HIS A 266 5.69 0.02 -20.90
N SER A 267 5.60 -1.13 -21.55
CA SER A 267 5.28 -1.23 -22.98
C SER A 267 3.79 -1.45 -23.20
N LEU A 268 3.00 -1.50 -22.12
CA LEU A 268 1.58 -1.69 -22.26
C LEU A 268 0.95 -0.47 -22.92
N PRO A 269 0.07 -0.71 -23.86
CA PRO A 269 -0.64 0.37 -24.50
C PRO A 269 -1.80 1.00 -23.73
N VAL A 270 -2.23 0.32 -22.69
CA VAL A 270 -3.27 0.79 -21.79
C VAL A 270 -2.62 1.53 -20.64
N PRO A 271 -3.35 2.43 -19.99
CA PRO A 271 -3.02 2.80 -18.62
C PRO A 271 -2.81 1.51 -17.82
N ALA A 272 -1.62 1.33 -17.28
CA ALA A 272 -1.26 0.19 -16.45
C ALA A 272 -0.42 0.74 -15.30
N GLY A 273 -0.62 0.21 -14.11
CA GLY A 273 -0.02 0.82 -12.93
C GLY A 273 -0.52 0.21 -11.65
N TYR A 274 -0.76 1.09 -10.68
CA TYR A 274 -1.21 0.70 -9.36
C TYR A 274 -2.17 1.74 -8.77
N LEU A 275 -2.95 1.27 -7.80
CA LEU A 275 -3.93 2.02 -7.04
C LEU A 275 -3.63 1.90 -5.55
N LEU A 276 -3.17 2.99 -4.95
CA LEU A 276 -2.97 3.10 -3.51
C LEU A 276 -4.26 3.55 -2.86
N THR A 277 -4.67 2.88 -1.79
CA THR A 277 -5.87 3.23 -1.03
C THR A 277 -5.53 3.28 0.46
N LEU A 278 -5.73 4.45 1.08
CA LEU A 278 -5.60 4.65 2.51
C LEU A 278 -6.93 4.33 3.22
N LEU A 279 -6.88 3.42 4.18
CA LEU A 279 -8.01 2.97 4.98
C LEU A 279 -7.83 3.36 6.45
N ASP A 280 -8.93 3.68 7.12
CA ASP A 280 -9.00 3.77 8.59
C ASP A 280 -9.58 2.47 9.17
N VAL A 281 -8.71 1.62 9.70
CA VAL A 281 -9.09 0.32 10.28
C VAL A 281 -9.03 0.38 11.80
N ALA A 282 -10.14 0.83 12.39
CA ALA A 282 -10.29 1.04 13.83
C ALA A 282 -9.21 1.99 14.40
N GLY A 283 -8.98 3.13 13.75
CA GLY A 283 -8.02 4.16 14.14
C GLY A 283 -6.58 3.85 13.74
N ARG A 284 -6.36 2.95 12.78
CA ARG A 284 -5.04 2.58 12.24
C ARG A 284 -4.99 2.90 10.75
N ALA A 285 -3.85 3.41 10.31
CA ALA A 285 -3.62 3.75 8.92
C ALA A 285 -3.19 2.50 8.14
N ILE A 286 -4.05 1.99 7.28
CA ILE A 286 -3.70 0.86 6.42
C ILE A 286 -3.65 1.32 4.97
N THR A 287 -2.49 1.22 4.35
CA THR A 287 -2.34 1.45 2.92
C THR A 287 -2.36 0.12 2.20
N VAL A 288 -3.31 -0.07 1.29
CA VAL A 288 -3.32 -1.19 0.35
C VAL A 288 -2.92 -0.70 -1.03
N ILE A 289 -1.98 -1.37 -1.69
CA ILE A 289 -1.52 -1.08 -3.04
C ILE A 289 -2.01 -2.21 -3.93
N ASN A 290 -3.03 -1.94 -4.74
CA ASN A 290 -3.53 -2.83 -5.76
C ASN A 290 -2.75 -2.60 -7.05
N LEU A 291 -2.19 -3.63 -7.67
CA LEU A 291 -1.38 -3.50 -8.88
C LEU A 291 -1.66 -4.59 -9.91
N HIS A 292 -1.32 -4.27 -11.15
CA HIS A 292 -1.19 -5.25 -12.23
C HIS A 292 0.10 -4.94 -12.99
N ALA A 293 1.09 -5.80 -12.84
CA ALA A 293 2.40 -5.64 -13.46
C ALA A 293 2.39 -6.13 -14.91
N MET A 294 3.48 -5.87 -15.63
CA MET A 294 3.65 -6.22 -17.03
C MET A 294 3.61 -7.73 -17.27
N ALA A 295 2.60 -8.21 -18.00
CA ALA A 295 2.50 -9.60 -18.43
C ALA A 295 3.61 -10.00 -19.42
N GLU A 296 3.86 -11.30 -19.53
CA GLU A 296 4.66 -11.86 -20.62
C GLU A 296 3.97 -11.66 -21.98
N PHE A 297 4.75 -11.33 -23.02
CA PHE A 297 4.25 -11.22 -24.39
C PHE A 297 5.14 -11.95 -25.39
N ASP A 298 4.54 -12.82 -26.18
CA ASP A 298 5.21 -13.61 -27.24
C ASP A 298 5.49 -12.81 -28.52
N PHE A 299 5.54 -11.47 -28.45
CA PHE A 299 5.84 -10.63 -29.63
C PHE A 299 7.33 -10.57 -29.99
N GLY A 300 8.14 -11.52 -29.51
CA GLY A 300 9.60 -11.49 -29.63
C GLY A 300 10.24 -10.39 -28.78
N LEU A 301 9.52 -9.97 -27.74
CA LEU A 301 9.93 -8.97 -26.74
C LEU A 301 10.07 -9.60 -25.35
N GLU A 302 10.22 -10.93 -25.26
CA GLU A 302 10.25 -11.68 -23.99
C GLU A 302 11.29 -11.10 -23.01
N ASP A 303 12.51 -10.84 -23.47
CA ASP A 303 13.57 -10.22 -22.64
C ASP A 303 13.15 -8.85 -22.07
N SER A 304 12.27 -8.11 -22.77
CA SER A 304 11.80 -6.80 -22.31
C SER A 304 10.74 -6.87 -21.21
N ALA A 305 9.95 -7.94 -21.12
CA ALA A 305 8.89 -8.04 -20.12
C ALA A 305 9.48 -8.25 -18.72
N GLU A 306 10.52 -9.09 -18.61
CA GLU A 306 11.24 -9.34 -17.37
C GLU A 306 11.96 -8.07 -16.87
N ASP A 307 12.58 -7.31 -17.78
CA ASP A 307 13.20 -6.02 -17.49
C ASP A 307 12.16 -4.98 -17.03
N VAL A 308 11.04 -4.85 -17.75
CA VAL A 308 9.96 -3.95 -17.35
C VAL A 308 9.43 -4.29 -15.98
N ARG A 309 9.21 -5.58 -15.66
CA ARG A 309 8.79 -5.96 -14.31
C ARG A 309 9.86 -5.63 -13.28
N THR A 310 11.15 -5.81 -13.58
CA THR A 310 12.23 -5.39 -12.66
C THR A 310 12.11 -3.91 -12.28
N TYR A 311 11.82 -3.04 -13.26
CA TYR A 311 11.57 -1.62 -13.02
C TYR A 311 10.31 -1.38 -12.19
N GLN A 312 9.23 -2.10 -12.47
CA GLN A 312 7.98 -1.99 -11.72
C GLN A 312 8.14 -2.46 -10.27
N PHE A 313 8.95 -3.48 -10.00
CA PHE A 313 9.30 -3.90 -8.64
C PHE A 313 10.14 -2.84 -7.90
N GLY A 314 11.08 -2.19 -8.59
CA GLY A 314 11.85 -1.06 -8.05
C GLY A 314 10.95 0.12 -7.67
N GLU A 315 10.08 0.51 -8.60
CA GLU A 315 9.08 1.56 -8.40
C GLU A 315 8.15 1.22 -7.21
N LEU A 316 7.61 -0.01 -7.17
CA LEU A 316 6.72 -0.48 -6.11
C LEU A 316 7.42 -0.51 -4.74
N SER A 317 8.66 -0.98 -4.68
CA SER A 317 9.46 -1.00 -3.46
C SER A 317 9.72 0.41 -2.94
N GLY A 318 10.15 1.33 -3.80
CA GLY A 318 10.41 2.72 -3.46
C GLY A 318 9.17 3.44 -2.94
N LEU A 319 8.01 3.19 -3.56
CA LEU A 319 6.71 3.73 -3.17
C LEU A 319 6.31 3.23 -1.79
N ALA A 320 6.31 1.90 -1.60
CA ALA A 320 5.93 1.28 -0.35
C ALA A 320 6.83 1.74 0.81
N LYS A 321 8.13 1.90 0.53
CA LYS A 321 9.10 2.49 1.47
C LYS A 321 8.76 3.93 1.83
N THR A 322 8.48 4.77 0.83
CA THR A 322 8.17 6.20 1.04
C THR A 322 6.93 6.37 1.92
N VAL A 323 5.89 5.58 1.68
CA VAL A 323 4.68 5.55 2.52
C VAL A 323 5.01 5.09 3.95
N SER A 324 5.78 4.00 4.08
CA SER A 324 6.19 3.43 5.38
C SER A 324 7.02 4.42 6.22
N ASP A 325 8.01 5.07 5.60
CA ASP A 325 8.87 6.06 6.25
C ASP A 325 8.07 7.28 6.72
N SER A 326 7.12 7.75 5.91
CA SER A 326 6.23 8.86 6.26
C SER A 326 5.41 8.55 7.52
N PHE A 327 4.78 7.37 7.58
CA PHE A 327 4.03 6.95 8.78
C PHE A 327 4.91 6.72 10.01
N HIS A 328 6.09 6.14 9.83
CA HIS A 328 7.06 5.97 10.91
C HIS A 328 7.50 7.31 11.51
N GLY A 329 7.80 8.30 10.67
CA GLY A 329 8.23 9.64 11.12
C GLY A 329 7.21 10.31 12.05
N ASP A 330 5.93 10.12 11.74
CA ASP A 330 4.81 10.67 12.51
C ASP A 330 4.29 9.75 13.62
N LYS A 331 4.93 8.59 13.83
CA LYS A 331 4.57 7.58 14.86
C LYS A 331 3.13 7.09 14.75
N ILE A 332 2.63 6.97 13.51
CA ILE A 332 1.28 6.49 13.22
C ILE A 332 1.31 4.95 13.27
N PRO A 333 0.38 4.26 13.96
CA PRO A 333 0.25 2.81 13.83
C PRO A 333 -0.22 2.45 12.41
N PHE A 334 0.55 1.64 11.69
CA PHE A 334 0.29 1.41 10.27
C PHE A 334 0.60 -0.01 9.75
N SER A 335 0.05 -0.32 8.58
CA SER A 335 0.48 -1.44 7.73
C SER A 335 0.44 -1.01 6.26
N VAL A 336 1.44 -1.44 5.49
CA VAL A 336 1.47 -1.32 4.03
C VAL A 336 1.35 -2.72 3.46
N VAL A 337 0.29 -2.96 2.69
CA VAL A 337 -0.04 -4.24 2.07
C VAL A 337 0.00 -4.07 0.55
N LEU A 338 0.72 -4.95 -0.13
CA LEU A 338 0.77 -5.02 -1.58
C LEU A 338 -0.10 -6.18 -2.03
N GLY A 339 -0.82 -6.02 -3.12
CA GLY A 339 -1.59 -7.11 -3.67
C GLY A 339 -2.00 -6.90 -5.11
N GLY A 340 -2.29 -8.02 -5.77
CA GLY A 340 -2.67 -8.04 -7.17
C GLY A 340 -1.88 -9.06 -7.94
N ASP A 341 -1.88 -8.88 -9.24
CA ASP A 341 -1.20 -9.74 -10.19
C ASP A 341 0.16 -9.12 -10.53
N PHE A 342 1.22 -9.77 -10.05
CA PHE A 342 2.60 -9.32 -10.24
C PHE A 342 3.18 -9.80 -11.57
N ASN A 343 2.48 -10.68 -12.30
CA ASN A 343 2.96 -11.32 -13.53
C ASN A 343 4.38 -11.92 -13.41
N GLU A 344 4.83 -12.19 -12.19
CA GLU A 344 6.16 -12.67 -11.87
C GLU A 344 6.01 -14.05 -11.20
N ASP A 345 6.32 -15.09 -11.96
CA ASP A 345 6.23 -16.47 -11.47
C ASP A 345 7.40 -16.79 -10.54
N ALA A 346 7.09 -17.25 -9.32
CA ALA A 346 8.09 -17.70 -8.36
C ALA A 346 8.99 -18.83 -8.91
N TYR A 347 8.50 -19.59 -9.89
CA TYR A 347 9.20 -20.75 -10.47
C TYR A 347 9.74 -20.50 -11.88
N SER A 348 9.74 -19.27 -12.39
CA SER A 348 10.22 -18.95 -13.75
C SER A 348 9.65 -19.86 -14.84
N ARG A 349 8.36 -20.23 -14.72
CA ARG A 349 7.59 -21.11 -15.62
C ARG A 349 8.09 -22.57 -15.66
N GLU A 350 8.96 -22.97 -14.74
CA GLU A 350 9.50 -24.34 -14.67
C GLU A 350 8.51 -25.33 -14.02
N SER A 351 7.51 -24.85 -13.28
CA SER A 351 6.59 -25.73 -12.55
C SER A 351 5.60 -26.45 -13.47
N GLN A 352 5.56 -27.77 -13.34
CA GLN A 352 4.60 -28.67 -14.02
C GLN A 352 3.59 -29.27 -13.03
N ALA A 353 3.50 -28.71 -11.82
CA ALA A 353 2.56 -29.12 -10.80
C ALA A 353 1.93 -27.89 -10.12
N PRO A 354 0.68 -28.00 -9.64
CA PRO A 354 -0.01 -26.89 -8.98
C PRO A 354 0.45 -26.66 -7.53
N ASP A 355 1.10 -27.65 -6.93
CA ASP A 355 1.60 -27.56 -5.56
C ASP A 355 2.93 -26.79 -5.50
N PRO A 356 3.21 -26.05 -4.40
CA PRO A 356 4.44 -25.28 -4.28
C PRO A 356 5.69 -26.15 -4.42
N ASN A 357 6.66 -25.69 -5.21
CA ASN A 357 7.93 -26.38 -5.40
C ASN A 357 9.13 -25.45 -5.22
N CYS A 358 9.59 -25.29 -3.98
CA CYS A 358 10.67 -24.36 -3.63
C CYS A 358 12.01 -24.73 -4.28
N GLY A 359 12.18 -25.97 -4.74
CA GLY A 359 13.38 -26.38 -5.47
C GLY A 359 13.47 -25.79 -6.88
N LEU A 360 12.37 -25.24 -7.41
CA LEU A 360 12.32 -24.54 -8.70
C LEU A 360 12.57 -23.03 -8.57
N ILE A 361 12.61 -22.49 -7.35
CA ILE A 361 13.05 -21.12 -7.12
C ILE A 361 14.58 -21.11 -7.32
N SER A 362 15.00 -20.93 -8.56
CA SER A 362 16.40 -20.98 -8.98
C SER A 362 16.91 -19.65 -9.52
N SER A 363 15.99 -18.77 -9.93
CA SER A 363 16.32 -17.43 -10.42
C SER A 363 16.64 -16.51 -9.25
N THR A 364 17.89 -16.05 -9.20
CA THR A 364 18.31 -15.01 -8.26
C THR A 364 17.53 -13.72 -8.49
N LEU A 365 17.15 -13.40 -9.73
CA LEU A 365 16.38 -12.20 -10.07
C LEU A 365 14.99 -12.24 -9.43
N VAL A 366 14.29 -13.38 -9.51
CA VAL A 366 13.01 -13.59 -8.81
C VAL A 366 13.16 -13.37 -7.31
N GLU A 367 14.18 -13.97 -6.68
CA GLU A 367 14.47 -13.77 -5.25
C GLU A 367 14.67 -12.29 -4.90
N ARG A 368 15.41 -11.57 -5.74
CA ARG A 368 15.74 -10.15 -5.55
C ARG A 368 14.52 -9.26 -5.70
N LYS A 369 13.70 -9.48 -6.74
CA LYS A 369 12.42 -8.78 -6.95
C LYS A 369 11.51 -8.94 -5.73
N PHE A 370 11.24 -10.17 -5.30
CA PHE A 370 10.39 -10.40 -4.14
C PHE A 370 10.97 -9.87 -2.83
N SER A 371 12.28 -9.99 -2.62
CA SER A 371 12.94 -9.41 -1.45
C SER A 371 12.79 -7.88 -1.39
N SER A 372 12.86 -7.20 -2.54
CA SER A 372 12.68 -5.75 -2.61
C SER A 372 11.30 -5.29 -2.14
N VAL A 373 10.27 -6.14 -2.27
CA VAL A 373 8.90 -5.88 -1.81
C VAL A 373 8.59 -6.55 -0.46
N GLY A 374 9.64 -6.95 0.28
CA GLY A 374 9.52 -7.46 1.64
C GLY A 374 9.13 -8.94 1.75
N LEU A 375 9.25 -9.72 0.66
CA LEU A 375 8.97 -11.15 0.67
C LEU A 375 10.26 -11.96 0.45
N ASP A 376 10.71 -12.67 1.47
CA ASP A 376 11.69 -13.75 1.29
C ASP A 376 10.98 -14.95 0.64
N ILE A 377 11.15 -15.11 -0.67
CA ILE A 377 10.40 -16.09 -1.45
C ILE A 377 10.75 -17.54 -1.07
N HIS A 378 11.98 -17.82 -0.62
CA HIS A 378 12.40 -19.15 -0.19
C HIS A 378 11.77 -19.51 1.15
N ASP A 379 11.86 -18.62 2.13
CA ASP A 379 11.24 -18.82 3.44
C ASP A 379 9.71 -18.89 3.32
N ALA A 380 9.13 -18.05 2.47
CA ALA A 380 7.70 -18.05 2.19
C ALA A 380 7.26 -19.35 1.51
N CYS A 381 8.02 -19.84 0.52
CA CYS A 381 7.72 -21.12 -0.12
C CYS A 381 7.86 -22.28 0.88
N GLY A 382 8.97 -22.35 1.62
CA GLY A 382 9.24 -23.41 2.60
C GLY A 382 8.20 -23.48 3.73
N SER A 383 7.57 -22.34 4.05
CA SER A 383 6.48 -22.23 5.02
C SER A 383 5.09 -22.35 4.41
N ASN A 384 4.97 -22.61 3.10
CA ASN A 384 3.72 -22.64 2.35
C ASN A 384 2.88 -21.35 2.52
N VAL A 385 3.58 -20.20 2.51
CA VAL A 385 3.01 -18.85 2.59
C VAL A 385 2.61 -18.34 1.21
N ILE A 386 3.35 -18.67 0.15
CA ILE A 386 3.05 -18.18 -1.22
C ILE A 386 1.76 -18.80 -1.81
N GLY A 387 1.35 -19.99 -1.34
CA GLY A 387 0.14 -20.67 -1.80
C GLY A 387 0.35 -21.53 -3.05
N GLU A 388 -0.72 -22.19 -3.51
CA GLU A 388 -0.75 -22.97 -4.77
C GLU A 388 -0.62 -22.06 -6.00
N ALA A 389 -0.51 -22.64 -7.19
CA ALA A 389 -0.54 -21.91 -8.45
C ALA A 389 -1.83 -21.08 -8.60
N THR A 390 -1.65 -19.79 -8.86
CA THR A 390 -2.77 -18.85 -9.08
C THR A 390 -3.20 -18.85 -10.54
N TRP A 391 -2.31 -19.24 -11.46
CA TRP A 391 -2.66 -19.61 -12.82
C TRP A 391 -2.40 -21.11 -13.02
N ASP A 392 -3.48 -21.92 -12.99
CA ASP A 392 -3.43 -23.38 -12.90
C ASP A 392 -4.30 -24.05 -13.99
N THR A 393 -3.66 -24.53 -15.04
CA THR A 393 -4.29 -25.20 -16.18
C THR A 393 -4.97 -26.53 -15.82
N THR A 394 -4.68 -27.13 -14.66
CA THR A 394 -5.30 -28.41 -14.27
C THR A 394 -6.60 -28.25 -13.49
N LYS A 395 -6.82 -27.10 -12.86
CA LYS A 395 -8.00 -26.81 -12.03
C LYS A 395 -8.87 -25.69 -12.60
N ASN A 396 -8.34 -24.88 -13.52
CA ASN A 396 -9.01 -23.75 -14.12
C ASN A 396 -9.11 -23.94 -15.65
N ASP A 397 -10.34 -24.13 -16.14
CA ASP A 397 -10.62 -24.45 -17.56
C ASP A 397 -10.59 -23.23 -18.50
N LEU A 398 -10.45 -22.01 -17.95
CA LEU A 398 -10.07 -20.84 -18.73
C LEU A 398 -8.54 -20.74 -18.85
N ALA A 399 -7.81 -20.97 -17.76
CA ALA A 399 -6.34 -21.02 -17.81
C ALA A 399 -5.83 -22.10 -18.78
N ASP A 400 -6.38 -23.32 -18.70
CA ASP A 400 -6.07 -24.44 -19.62
C ASP A 400 -6.25 -24.05 -21.09
N ARG A 401 -7.27 -23.23 -21.36
CA ARG A 401 -7.65 -22.82 -22.72
C ARG A 401 -6.73 -21.73 -23.27
N PHE A 402 -6.30 -20.81 -22.42
CA PHE A 402 -5.47 -19.67 -22.83
C PHE A 402 -3.97 -19.94 -22.67
N SER A 403 -3.61 -21.11 -22.14
CA SER A 403 -2.22 -21.54 -22.01
C SER A 403 -1.71 -22.23 -23.27
N ASP A 404 -0.49 -21.91 -23.67
CA ASP A 404 0.27 -22.66 -24.68
C ASP A 404 1.00 -23.89 -24.10
N GLY A 405 0.79 -24.22 -22.81
CA GLY A 405 1.43 -25.36 -22.16
C GLY A 405 0.80 -25.81 -20.84
N SER A 406 1.48 -26.72 -20.15
CA SER A 406 1.09 -27.24 -18.83
C SER A 406 1.76 -26.53 -17.65
N ALA A 407 2.36 -25.35 -17.90
CA ALA A 407 3.05 -24.61 -16.85
C ALA A 407 2.03 -24.09 -15.82
N HIS A 408 2.37 -24.25 -14.55
CA HIS A 408 1.62 -23.67 -13.43
C HIS A 408 2.40 -22.48 -12.89
N GLN A 409 1.73 -21.37 -12.68
CA GLN A 409 2.39 -20.13 -12.29
C GLN A 409 1.77 -19.55 -11.01
N VAL A 410 2.62 -18.97 -10.16
CA VAL A 410 2.19 -18.16 -9.01
C VAL A 410 2.41 -16.70 -9.39
N LEU A 411 1.34 -16.02 -9.78
CA LEU A 411 1.38 -14.65 -10.33
C LEU A 411 0.72 -13.64 -9.37
N ASP A 412 -0.40 -14.04 -8.76
CA ASP A 412 -1.10 -13.24 -7.75
C ASP A 412 -0.53 -13.40 -6.33
N TYR A 413 -0.24 -12.28 -5.67
CA TYR A 413 0.32 -12.26 -4.31
C TYR A 413 -0.42 -11.28 -3.41
N LEU A 414 -0.38 -11.55 -2.10
CA LEU A 414 -0.72 -10.62 -1.03
C LEU A 414 0.46 -10.54 -0.05
N ILE A 415 1.14 -9.39 0.00
CA ILE A 415 2.42 -9.23 0.69
C ILE A 415 2.30 -8.12 1.74
N GLN A 416 2.75 -8.38 2.97
CA GLN A 416 2.93 -7.32 3.97
C GLN A 416 4.30 -6.70 3.79
N TYR A 417 4.39 -5.57 3.09
CA TYR A 417 5.66 -4.88 2.86
C TYR A 417 6.26 -4.37 4.17
N SER A 418 5.44 -3.69 5.00
CA SER A 418 5.88 -3.19 6.29
C SER A 418 4.70 -2.97 7.24
N SER A 419 4.97 -3.01 8.54
CA SER A 419 4.00 -2.64 9.57
C SER A 419 4.72 -2.12 10.80
N SER A 420 4.06 -1.25 11.57
CA SER A 420 4.55 -0.83 12.89
C SER A 420 4.48 -1.95 13.95
N HIS A 421 4.09 -3.16 13.57
CA HIS A 421 4.10 -4.36 14.39
C HIS A 421 4.77 -5.51 13.65
N SER A 422 5.59 -6.28 14.36
CA SER A 422 6.17 -7.51 13.83
C SER A 422 5.12 -8.63 13.88
N GLY A 423 4.64 -9.05 12.72
CA GLY A 423 3.75 -10.21 12.56
C GLY A 423 4.42 -11.36 11.80
N GLU A 424 3.78 -12.53 11.82
CA GLU A 424 4.11 -13.59 10.86
C GLU A 424 3.63 -13.20 9.46
N SER A 425 4.37 -13.60 8.43
CA SER A 425 3.97 -13.37 7.04
C SER A 425 2.59 -14.00 6.77
N PRO A 426 1.68 -13.25 6.12
CA PRO A 426 0.33 -13.71 5.91
C PRO A 426 0.31 -14.83 4.87
N LYS A 427 -0.34 -15.95 5.18
CA LYS A 427 -0.46 -17.06 4.24
C LYS A 427 -1.46 -16.73 3.13
N ASN A 428 -1.03 -16.88 1.88
CA ASN A 428 -1.87 -16.83 0.69
C ASN A 428 -2.66 -18.15 0.55
N ILE A 429 -3.97 -18.02 0.45
CA ILE A 429 -4.91 -19.12 0.24
C ILE A 429 -5.53 -18.94 -1.13
N VAL A 430 -5.34 -19.93 -2.00
CA VAL A 430 -5.79 -19.89 -3.39
C VAL A 430 -7.15 -20.57 -3.55
N GLY A 431 -8.05 -19.94 -4.30
CA GLY A 431 -9.40 -20.44 -4.56
C GLY A 431 -9.78 -20.31 -6.05
N VAL A 432 -10.16 -21.43 -6.68
CA VAL A 432 -10.61 -21.46 -8.08
C VAL A 432 -12.04 -20.95 -8.19
N LEU A 433 -12.22 -19.70 -8.64
CA LEU A 433 -13.53 -19.08 -8.76
C LEU A 433 -14.31 -19.63 -9.95
N LYS A 434 -15.32 -20.46 -9.68
CA LYS A 434 -16.08 -21.16 -10.74
C LYS A 434 -17.56 -21.28 -10.44
N SER A 435 -18.35 -21.26 -11.51
CA SER A 435 -19.76 -21.66 -11.47
C SER A 435 -19.89 -23.15 -11.20
N LYS A 436 -20.90 -23.56 -10.43
CA LYS A 436 -21.23 -24.98 -10.21
C LYS A 436 -21.85 -25.65 -11.44
N VAL A 437 -22.37 -24.84 -12.36
CA VAL A 437 -22.96 -25.28 -13.63
C VAL A 437 -22.16 -24.66 -14.76
N ALA A 438 -21.76 -25.49 -15.73
CA ALA A 438 -21.05 -25.02 -16.91
C ALA A 438 -21.87 -23.94 -17.63
N TRP A 439 -21.23 -22.82 -17.97
CA TRP A 439 -21.84 -21.74 -18.74
C TRP A 439 -21.34 -21.82 -20.18
N ASN A 440 -22.22 -21.50 -21.14
CA ASN A 440 -21.85 -21.47 -22.55
C ASN A 440 -21.16 -20.15 -22.87
N GLY A 441 -20.04 -20.23 -23.58
CA GLY A 441 -19.26 -19.09 -24.04
C GLY A 441 -18.85 -19.24 -25.49
N LYS A 442 -18.49 -18.11 -26.10
CA LYS A 442 -17.81 -18.04 -27.39
C LYS A 442 -16.37 -17.63 -27.10
N PHE A 443 -15.37 -18.37 -27.53
CA PHE A 443 -13.97 -18.19 -27.16
C PHE A 443 -13.11 -17.90 -28.37
N CYS A 444 -12.05 -17.11 -28.21
CA CYS A 444 -11.13 -16.76 -29.28
C CYS A 444 -10.20 -17.95 -29.53
N GLU A 445 -9.94 -18.32 -30.80
CA GLU A 445 -8.92 -19.34 -31.13
C GLU A 445 -7.51 -18.79 -30.98
N ASP A 446 -7.32 -17.52 -31.36
CA ASP A 446 -6.11 -16.76 -31.12
C ASP A 446 -6.43 -15.26 -31.09
N THR A 447 -5.46 -14.48 -30.66
CA THR A 447 -5.58 -13.03 -30.41
C THR A 447 -5.72 -12.20 -31.71
N PHE A 448 -5.45 -12.76 -32.89
CA PHE A 448 -5.32 -11.98 -34.15
C PHE A 448 -6.27 -12.40 -35.26
N SER A 449 -6.65 -13.67 -35.35
CA SER A 449 -7.43 -14.22 -36.46
C SER A 449 -8.91 -13.82 -36.37
N GLY A 450 -9.37 -13.47 -35.17
CA GLY A 450 -10.79 -13.26 -34.88
C GLY A 450 -11.63 -14.53 -35.06
N HIS A 451 -10.99 -15.70 -35.21
CA HIS A 451 -11.67 -16.98 -35.20
C HIS A 451 -12.17 -17.28 -33.79
N THR A 452 -13.36 -17.87 -33.75
CA THR A 452 -14.04 -18.12 -32.49
C THR A 452 -14.75 -19.45 -32.54
N PHE A 453 -14.77 -20.15 -31.42
CA PHE A 453 -15.53 -21.38 -31.23
C PHE A 453 -16.50 -21.24 -30.06
N THR A 454 -17.54 -22.08 -30.01
CA THR A 454 -18.49 -22.11 -28.90
C THR A 454 -18.25 -23.36 -28.07
N ASP A 455 -18.18 -23.18 -26.76
CA ASP A 455 -17.95 -24.26 -25.81
C ASP A 455 -18.53 -23.89 -24.44
N THR A 456 -18.33 -24.75 -23.45
CA THR A 456 -18.64 -24.46 -22.05
C THR A 456 -17.39 -24.18 -21.22
N ALA A 457 -17.56 -23.42 -20.14
CA ALA A 457 -16.56 -23.25 -19.09
C ALA A 457 -17.22 -23.25 -17.70
N TYR A 458 -16.43 -23.49 -16.66
CA TYR A 458 -16.82 -23.42 -15.26
C TYR A 458 -16.18 -22.21 -14.59
N ALA A 459 -14.88 -21.97 -14.80
CA ALA A 459 -14.17 -20.86 -14.21
C ALA A 459 -14.75 -19.51 -14.66
N LEU A 460 -14.66 -18.52 -13.78
CA LEU A 460 -15.13 -17.14 -14.04
C LEU A 460 -13.96 -16.18 -14.32
N SER A 461 -12.74 -16.62 -13.99
CA SER A 461 -11.47 -16.01 -14.36
C SER A 461 -10.47 -17.12 -14.68
N ASP A 462 -9.50 -16.87 -15.55
CA ASP A 462 -8.33 -17.73 -15.79
C ASP A 462 -7.31 -17.64 -14.63
N HIS A 463 -7.40 -16.61 -13.80
CA HIS A 463 -6.71 -16.55 -12.51
C HIS A 463 -7.57 -17.11 -11.38
N ASN A 464 -6.92 -17.78 -10.44
CA ASN A 464 -7.47 -18.18 -9.17
C ASN A 464 -7.36 -17.02 -8.16
N THR A 465 -8.36 -16.89 -7.30
CA THR A 465 -8.37 -15.85 -6.27
C THR A 465 -7.35 -16.14 -5.19
N VAL A 466 -6.81 -15.08 -4.57
CA VAL A 466 -5.90 -15.21 -3.41
C VAL A 466 -6.46 -14.46 -2.23
N THR A 467 -6.55 -15.11 -1.08
CA THR A 467 -6.95 -14.50 0.19
C THR A 467 -5.83 -14.61 1.20
N ALA A 468 -5.55 -13.53 1.94
CA ALA A 468 -4.56 -13.53 3.00
C ALA A 468 -5.06 -12.71 4.20
N THR A 469 -4.65 -13.10 5.41
CA THR A 469 -5.04 -12.42 6.65
C THR A 469 -3.82 -11.86 7.35
N PHE A 470 -3.82 -10.55 7.52
CA PHE A 470 -2.72 -9.74 8.06
C PHE A 470 -2.97 -9.42 9.52
N GLN A 471 -1.95 -9.53 10.36
CA GLN A 471 -2.02 -9.02 11.73
C GLN A 471 -1.88 -7.49 11.69
N LEU A 472 -2.79 -6.80 12.38
CA LEU A 472 -2.76 -5.35 12.50
C LEU A 472 -1.94 -4.92 13.72
N PRO A 473 -1.34 -3.71 13.70
CA PRO A 473 -0.62 -3.19 14.84
C PRO A 473 -1.41 -3.20 16.14
N GLN A 474 -0.83 -3.75 17.21
CA GLN A 474 -1.39 -3.62 18.56
C GLN A 474 -1.07 -2.25 19.14
N GLY A 475 -2.02 -1.63 19.84
CA GLY A 475 -1.86 -0.33 20.48
C GLY A 475 -3.17 0.42 20.60
N GLU A 476 -3.22 1.46 21.44
CA GLU A 476 -4.37 2.36 21.46
C GLU A 476 -4.56 2.94 20.07
N ALA A 477 -5.78 2.79 19.54
CA ALA A 477 -6.23 3.42 18.31
C ALA A 477 -6.06 4.93 18.45
N ASN A 478 -4.87 5.45 18.11
CA ASN A 478 -4.59 6.87 18.19
C ASN A 478 -5.14 7.48 16.90
N SER A 479 -6.46 7.65 16.92
CA SER A 479 -7.42 8.03 15.87
C SER A 479 -7.14 9.32 15.09
N ASN A 480 -5.88 9.74 14.96
CA ASN A 480 -5.54 10.90 14.16
C ASN A 480 -5.50 10.54 12.67
N VAL A 481 -6.67 10.19 12.12
CA VAL A 481 -6.92 9.98 10.70
C VAL A 481 -6.40 11.17 9.87
N ASN A 482 -6.44 12.39 10.43
CA ASN A 482 -5.89 13.58 9.77
C ASN A 482 -4.36 13.55 9.68
N ALA A 483 -3.65 13.03 10.68
CA ALA A 483 -2.20 12.84 10.59
C ALA A 483 -1.85 11.73 9.60
N ALA A 484 -2.60 10.62 9.60
CA ALA A 484 -2.45 9.57 8.59
C ALA A 484 -2.66 10.10 7.17
N LEU A 485 -3.73 10.87 6.94
CA LEU A 485 -4.00 11.50 5.66
C LEU A 485 -2.89 12.49 5.26
N ALA A 486 -2.43 13.33 6.18
CA ALA A 486 -1.34 14.27 5.90
C ALA A 486 -0.03 13.55 5.54
N ALA A 487 0.35 12.52 6.30
CA ALA A 487 1.53 11.70 6.04
C ALA A 487 1.43 10.97 4.70
N PHE A 488 0.26 10.40 4.38
CA PHE A 488 -0.02 9.77 3.10
C PHE A 488 0.12 10.77 1.94
N ASN A 489 -0.53 11.93 2.03
CA ASN A 489 -0.46 12.95 0.97
C ASN A 489 0.95 13.52 0.79
N ASN A 490 1.71 13.67 1.87
CA ASN A 490 3.12 14.07 1.78
C ASN A 490 3.97 13.00 1.07
N ALA A 491 3.70 11.71 1.33
CA ALA A 491 4.36 10.61 0.65
C ALA A 491 4.04 10.60 -0.84
N ILE A 492 2.76 10.75 -1.22
CA ILE A 492 2.32 10.83 -2.62
C ILE A 492 2.89 12.06 -3.33
N ASP A 493 2.90 13.23 -2.69
CA ASP A 493 3.46 14.45 -3.26
C ASP A 493 4.97 14.32 -3.50
N SER A 494 5.70 13.74 -2.53
CA SER A 494 7.12 13.44 -2.69
C SER A 494 7.36 12.41 -3.79
N TRP A 495 6.47 11.41 -3.89
CA TRP A 495 6.56 10.34 -4.88
C TRP A 495 6.44 10.87 -6.31
N THR A 496 5.39 11.65 -6.53
CA THR A 496 4.98 12.13 -7.86
C THR A 496 5.69 13.41 -8.25
N ASN A 497 5.55 14.48 -7.45
CA ASN A 497 6.12 15.79 -7.76
C ASN A 497 7.60 15.89 -7.40
N GLY A 498 8.08 15.06 -6.46
CA GLY A 498 9.50 14.96 -6.12
C GLY A 498 10.33 14.09 -7.06
N LYS A 499 9.73 13.53 -8.13
CA LYS A 499 10.37 12.63 -9.10
C LYS A 499 10.94 11.35 -8.46
N LEU A 500 10.44 10.94 -7.29
CA LEU A 500 10.90 9.68 -6.68
C LEU A 500 10.42 8.47 -7.49
N ALA A 501 9.28 8.56 -8.16
CA ALA A 501 8.82 7.54 -9.10
C ALA A 501 9.83 7.36 -10.26
N ASP A 502 10.19 8.45 -10.95
CA ASP A 502 11.24 8.45 -11.99
C ASP A 502 12.52 7.81 -11.44
N ASN A 503 12.92 8.20 -10.22
CA ASN A 503 14.16 7.76 -9.59
C ASN A 503 14.16 6.30 -9.14
N ALA A 504 13.00 5.74 -8.81
CA ALA A 504 12.89 4.37 -8.33
C ALA A 504 12.68 3.37 -9.48
N ALA A 505 12.12 3.84 -10.60
CA ALA A 505 11.84 3.00 -11.76
C ALA A 505 13.10 2.65 -12.55
N CYS A 506 14.03 3.60 -12.75
CA CYS A 506 15.28 3.28 -13.46
C CYS A 506 16.44 4.28 -13.28
N GLY A 507 17.69 3.85 -13.51
CA GLY A 507 18.84 4.70 -13.81
C GLY A 507 19.35 5.66 -12.75
N GLN A 508 19.02 5.44 -11.48
CA GLN A 508 19.59 6.18 -10.36
C GLN A 508 20.44 5.25 -9.50
N GLU A 509 21.41 5.83 -8.79
CA GLU A 509 22.13 5.09 -7.75
C GLU A 509 21.12 4.42 -6.81
N ASP A 510 21.32 3.13 -6.53
CA ASP A 510 20.42 2.27 -5.75
C ASP A 510 19.07 1.91 -6.40
N SER A 511 18.84 2.22 -7.68
CA SER A 511 17.75 1.62 -8.46
C SER A 511 18.00 0.14 -8.70
N LEU A 512 16.95 -0.68 -8.70
CA LEU A 512 17.08 -2.09 -9.08
C LEU A 512 17.52 -2.20 -10.56
N CYS A 513 18.52 -3.03 -10.80
CA CYS A 513 19.07 -3.33 -12.11
C CYS A 513 19.45 -4.81 -12.22
N PHE A 514 19.69 -5.25 -13.44
CA PHE A 514 20.18 -6.58 -13.75
C PHE A 514 21.48 -6.52 -14.57
N ASP A 515 22.27 -7.59 -14.58
CA ASP A 515 23.63 -7.64 -15.17
C ASP A 515 23.65 -7.24 -16.67
N ASP A 516 22.50 -7.33 -17.37
CA ASP A 516 22.30 -6.91 -18.76
C ASP A 516 21.26 -5.78 -18.92
N SER A 517 20.75 -5.19 -17.83
CA SER A 517 19.72 -4.16 -17.95
C SER A 517 20.34 -2.84 -18.42
N ASP A 518 19.73 -2.26 -19.44
CA ASP A 518 20.04 -0.92 -19.95
C ASP A 518 19.79 0.18 -18.91
N CYS A 519 19.22 -0.17 -17.77
CA CYS A 519 18.76 0.77 -16.79
C CYS A 519 19.84 1.66 -16.19
N CYS A 520 21.02 1.10 -15.92
CA CYS A 520 22.14 1.90 -15.43
C CYS A 520 22.89 2.59 -16.57
N SER A 521 22.57 2.28 -17.83
CA SER A 521 23.21 2.93 -18.96
C SER A 521 22.80 4.41 -19.00
N LYS A 522 23.75 5.23 -19.42
CA LYS A 522 23.55 6.68 -19.56
C LYS A 522 22.35 7.03 -20.46
N ASP A 523 22.10 6.22 -21.47
CA ASP A 523 21.11 6.50 -22.51
C ASP A 523 19.67 6.21 -22.04
N TYR A 524 19.53 5.39 -21.00
CA TYR A 524 18.24 5.06 -20.38
C TYR A 524 18.14 5.54 -18.93
N SER A 525 19.20 6.16 -18.40
CA SER A 525 19.21 6.82 -17.10
C SER A 525 18.59 8.22 -17.17
N TRP A 526 17.69 8.50 -16.24
CA TRP A 526 17.04 9.80 -16.07
C TRP A 526 18.00 10.91 -15.62
N THR A 527 19.14 10.55 -15.02
CA THR A 527 20.19 11.52 -14.69
C THR A 527 21.05 11.90 -15.87
N PHE A 528 21.02 11.10 -16.94
CA PHE A 528 22.04 11.12 -17.99
C PHE A 528 23.48 10.94 -17.46
N GLU A 529 23.63 10.37 -16.25
CA GLU A 529 24.90 9.91 -15.71
C GLU A 529 25.03 8.42 -16.02
N GLY A 530 26.19 8.02 -16.55
CA GLY A 530 26.49 6.62 -16.71
C GLY A 530 26.60 5.95 -15.34
N GLN A 531 25.91 4.84 -15.18
CA GLN A 531 26.00 3.96 -14.04
C GLN A 531 26.33 2.55 -14.56
N HIS A 532 26.65 1.64 -13.66
CA HIS A 532 26.71 0.21 -14.00
C HIS A 532 25.89 -0.55 -12.97
N CYS A 533 25.39 -1.72 -13.36
CA CYS A 533 24.78 -2.60 -12.38
C CYS A 533 25.89 -3.20 -11.51
N ASP A 534 25.84 -2.96 -10.19
CA ASP A 534 26.70 -3.64 -9.23
C ASP A 534 25.83 -4.52 -8.33
N GLY A 535 25.81 -5.81 -8.64
CA GLY A 535 24.93 -6.77 -7.98
C GLY A 535 23.47 -6.66 -8.46
N ILE A 536 22.69 -5.77 -7.86
CA ILE A 536 21.29 -5.45 -8.27
C ILE A 536 20.98 -3.98 -8.23
N TYR A 537 21.96 -3.16 -7.88
CA TYR A 537 21.73 -1.75 -7.69
C TYR A 537 22.58 -1.01 -8.69
N CYS A 538 22.00 -0.04 -9.39
CA CYS A 538 22.81 0.84 -10.19
C CYS A 538 23.77 1.57 -9.26
N LYS A 539 25.04 1.58 -9.65
CA LYS A 539 26.10 2.30 -8.94
C LYS A 539 26.74 3.32 -9.86
N PRO A 540 27.20 4.46 -9.31
CA PRO A 540 27.99 5.41 -10.08
C PRO A 540 29.15 4.69 -10.77
N CYS A 541 29.39 5.05 -12.02
CA CYS A 541 30.56 4.59 -12.72
C CYS A 541 31.85 4.81 -11.94
N ASN A 542 32.76 3.85 -12.01
CA ASN A 542 34.13 4.07 -11.57
C ASN A 542 34.81 5.06 -12.52
N GLU A 543 35.50 6.06 -11.96
CA GLU A 543 36.32 6.99 -12.75
C GLU A 543 37.37 6.22 -13.57
N LEU A 544 37.68 6.68 -14.78
CA LEU A 544 38.77 6.11 -15.59
C LEU A 544 40.09 6.11 -14.79
N GLY A 545 40.77 4.97 -14.76
CA GLY A 545 41.96 4.71 -13.95
C GLY A 545 41.70 4.29 -12.51
N GLY A 546 40.44 4.34 -12.06
CA GLY A 546 39.96 3.84 -10.78
C GLY A 546 39.97 2.30 -10.69
N PRO A 547 39.95 1.73 -9.47
CA PRO A 547 39.91 0.29 -9.29
C PRO A 547 38.55 -0.30 -9.69
N CYS A 548 38.57 -1.43 -10.38
CA CYS A 548 37.38 -2.19 -10.81
C CYS A 548 36.75 -3.07 -9.71
N GLY A 549 37.16 -2.93 -8.46
CA GLY A 549 36.77 -3.86 -7.40
C GLY A 549 37.14 -5.32 -7.72
N THR A 550 36.23 -6.25 -7.43
CA THR A 550 36.40 -7.70 -7.69
C THR A 550 36.01 -8.13 -9.10
N GLN A 551 35.69 -7.19 -9.98
CA GLN A 551 35.15 -7.53 -11.29
C GLN A 551 36.21 -8.17 -12.21
N ILE A 552 35.75 -9.09 -13.07
CA ILE A 552 36.60 -9.89 -13.97
C ILE A 552 37.03 -9.01 -15.16
N LYS A 553 38.20 -9.29 -15.75
CA LYS A 553 38.64 -8.62 -16.99
C LYS A 553 37.51 -8.65 -18.04
N GLY A 554 37.14 -7.48 -18.56
CA GLY A 554 36.06 -7.30 -19.53
C GLY A 554 34.70 -6.89 -18.93
N SER A 555 34.57 -6.84 -17.61
CA SER A 555 33.42 -6.19 -16.96
C SER A 555 33.38 -4.70 -17.26
N GLU A 556 32.19 -4.13 -17.23
CA GLU A 556 31.96 -2.73 -17.54
C GLU A 556 32.28 -1.84 -16.35
N CYS A 557 33.01 -0.77 -16.61
CA CYS A 557 33.18 0.33 -15.67
C CYS A 557 32.03 1.32 -15.74
N CYS A 558 31.33 1.33 -16.87
CA CYS A 558 30.12 2.07 -17.19
C CYS A 558 29.37 1.34 -18.30
N GLY A 559 28.10 0.99 -18.08
CA GLY A 559 27.07 0.71 -19.10
C GLY A 559 27.30 -0.42 -20.12
N TYR A 560 26.20 -1.11 -20.44
CA TYR A 560 26.10 -2.32 -21.28
C TYR A 560 26.57 -2.18 -22.74
N TYR A 561 26.45 -0.98 -23.32
CA TYR A 561 26.60 -0.81 -24.77
C TYR A 561 28.03 -0.86 -25.30
N ASP A 562 29.02 -0.96 -24.42
CA ASP A 562 30.41 -0.76 -24.78
C ASP A 562 31.19 -2.07 -24.92
N TYR A 563 30.73 -3.16 -24.28
CA TYR A 563 31.46 -4.43 -24.37
C TYR A 563 31.32 -5.10 -25.75
N SER A 564 30.12 -5.13 -26.33
CA SER A 564 29.84 -5.79 -27.61
C SER A 564 30.25 -4.94 -28.82
N SER A 565 30.12 -3.61 -28.72
CA SER A 565 30.58 -2.65 -29.74
C SER A 565 32.10 -2.43 -29.68
N GLY A 566 32.72 -2.68 -28.52
CA GLY A 566 34.14 -2.46 -28.30
C GLY A 566 34.50 -0.99 -28.08
N LEU A 567 33.53 -0.14 -27.78
CA LEU A 567 33.72 1.23 -27.35
C LEU A 567 33.74 1.29 -25.80
N GLY A 568 34.09 2.43 -25.21
CA GLY A 568 33.87 2.79 -23.80
C GLY A 568 34.56 2.02 -22.67
N ALA A 569 34.08 2.28 -21.44
CA ALA A 569 34.84 2.06 -20.23
C ALA A 569 34.69 0.63 -19.69
N HIS A 570 35.79 -0.13 -19.65
CA HIS A 570 35.79 -1.52 -19.20
C HIS A 570 37.01 -1.82 -18.31
N CYS A 571 36.92 -2.92 -17.58
CA CYS A 571 37.95 -3.37 -16.65
C CYS A 571 39.04 -4.17 -17.35
N GLU A 572 40.27 -3.67 -17.28
CA GLU A 572 41.46 -4.42 -17.70
C GLU A 572 42.38 -4.75 -16.53
N LEU A 573 42.94 -5.97 -16.56
CA LEU A 573 43.94 -6.43 -15.60
C LEU A 573 45.32 -5.84 -15.92
N PHE A 574 45.85 -5.04 -15.00
CA PHE A 574 47.22 -4.57 -15.05
C PHE A 574 48.14 -5.45 -14.20
N PHE A 575 49.35 -5.74 -14.71
CA PHE A 575 50.36 -6.54 -14.00
C PHE A 575 50.80 -5.93 -12.65
N SER A 576 50.58 -4.63 -12.44
CA SER A 576 50.84 -3.93 -11.19
C SER A 576 49.66 -3.03 -10.84
N GLY A 577 48.89 -3.39 -9.81
CA GLY A 577 47.83 -2.54 -9.26
C GLY A 577 46.39 -3.04 -9.40
N GLY A 578 46.18 -4.27 -9.86
CA GLY A 578 44.84 -4.86 -9.97
C GLY A 578 44.08 -4.40 -11.23
N PRO A 579 42.82 -4.82 -11.39
CA PRO A 579 41.99 -4.40 -12.52
C PRO A 579 41.62 -2.91 -12.40
N LYS A 580 41.69 -2.20 -13.53
CA LYS A 580 41.37 -0.77 -13.61
C LYS A 580 40.42 -0.47 -14.76
N CYS A 581 39.66 0.59 -14.58
CA CYS A 581 38.77 1.12 -15.60
C CYS A 581 39.54 1.84 -16.69
N ILE A 582 39.30 1.45 -17.93
CA ILE A 582 39.96 2.01 -19.10
C ILE A 582 38.98 2.20 -20.24
N GLN A 583 39.26 3.12 -21.16
CA GLN A 583 38.39 3.38 -22.30
C GLN A 583 38.89 2.64 -23.55
N LYS A 584 38.00 1.91 -24.20
CA LYS A 584 38.22 1.32 -25.52
C LYS A 584 37.70 2.25 -26.61
N PHE A 585 38.43 2.34 -27.71
CA PHE A 585 38.02 3.13 -28.86
C PHE A 585 37.78 2.22 -30.06
N ASP A 586 37.00 2.70 -31.05
CA ASP A 586 36.63 2.01 -32.31
C ASP A 586 37.82 1.38 -33.05
N SER A 587 39.04 1.85 -32.79
CA SER A 587 40.27 1.28 -33.34
C SER A 587 40.66 -0.09 -32.75
N GLY A 588 39.90 -0.61 -31.78
CA GLY A 588 40.21 -1.84 -31.04
C GLY A 588 41.34 -1.68 -30.03
N ALA A 589 41.76 -0.44 -29.73
CA ALA A 589 42.79 -0.12 -28.76
C ALA A 589 42.17 0.24 -27.40
N SER A 590 42.82 -0.27 -26.35
CA SER A 590 42.54 -0.01 -24.94
C SER A 590 43.52 1.04 -24.42
N CYS A 591 43.04 2.21 -23.96
CA CYS A 591 43.90 3.28 -23.43
C CYS A 591 43.43 3.78 -22.06
N LEU A 592 44.38 4.24 -21.24
CA LEU A 592 44.05 4.86 -19.94
C LEU A 592 43.64 6.33 -20.12
N PHE A 593 44.18 7.00 -21.15
CA PHE A 593 43.92 8.43 -21.42
C PHE A 593 43.51 8.69 -22.87
N ASN A 594 42.63 9.68 -23.08
CA ASN A 594 42.16 10.10 -24.40
C ASN A 594 43.30 10.51 -25.34
N GLU A 595 44.32 11.19 -24.80
CA GLU A 595 45.47 11.65 -25.57
C GLU A 595 46.33 10.48 -26.10
N GLU A 596 46.39 9.35 -25.37
CA GLU A 596 47.11 8.15 -25.80
C GLU A 596 46.43 7.53 -27.02
N CYS A 597 45.10 7.42 -26.99
CA CYS A 597 44.33 6.78 -28.06
C CYS A 597 44.18 7.65 -29.32
N GLN A 598 44.02 8.97 -29.17
CA GLN A 598 43.99 9.89 -30.33
C GLN A 598 45.33 9.95 -31.07
N SER A 599 46.44 9.59 -30.43
CA SER A 599 47.76 9.60 -31.04
C SER A 599 48.05 8.42 -31.97
N LEU A 600 47.18 7.38 -31.99
CA LEU A 600 47.40 6.10 -32.68
C LEU A 600 48.73 5.40 -32.32
N ARG A 601 49.35 5.74 -31.18
CA ARG A 601 50.65 5.18 -30.77
C ARG A 601 50.55 3.89 -29.95
N CYS A 602 49.36 3.38 -29.71
CA CYS A 602 49.16 2.13 -28.99
C CYS A 602 49.39 0.93 -29.92
N ASN A 603 50.57 0.34 -29.85
CA ASN A 603 50.83 -1.00 -30.36
C ASN A 603 50.67 -1.97 -29.18
N TRP A 604 50.09 -3.16 -29.40
CA TRP A 604 49.53 -4.12 -28.42
C TRP A 604 50.32 -4.43 -27.12
N PHE A 605 51.54 -3.91 -26.95
CA PHE A 605 52.40 -4.17 -25.79
C PHE A 605 53.07 -2.94 -25.13
N ARG A 606 52.99 -1.70 -25.66
CA ARG A 606 53.56 -0.50 -25.01
C ARG A 606 52.90 0.82 -25.44
N CYS A 607 52.65 1.71 -24.48
CA CYS A 607 52.56 3.15 -24.68
C CYS A 607 53.99 3.75 -24.63
N ASP A 608 54.35 4.60 -25.59
CA ASP A 608 55.58 5.42 -25.59
C ASP A 608 55.27 6.84 -25.13
#